data_AF-A0A1J5EG55-F1
#
_entry.id   AF-A0A1J5EG55-F1
#
_cell.length_a   1.000
_cell.length_b   1.000
_cell.length_c   1.000
_cell.angle_alpha   90.00
_cell.angle_beta   90.00
_cell.angle_gamma   90.00
#
_symmetry.space_group_name_H-M   'P 1'
#
loop_
_entity.id
_entity.type
_entity.pdbx_description
1 polymer ?
#
loop_
_entity_poly.entity_id
_entity_poly.type
_entity_poly.pdbx_seq_one_letter_code
_entity_poly.pdbx_strand_id
1 'polypeptide(L)'
;MARTHLLKGHFFSVMCIAAILMSVSLPLGCSRDESRPQTKPSGAQGFTFFDLGTTSQYSHSVRKDLSQKLGSDAISQKNTMDLSIHYQGFLEKHFPAIAELHRRLNWPPRRRVEHDTTKLVYRDARRQDTPFTYVELFFSDDSRKPLFFSITAGPEAAAIVDTSIKKYGSPKEFEWGEGKSRTRFWEKGRDVFLISSFKNRRNDLEYLLCIYFAENLDEMLKTEEVRRLAEEEKIRKTGKSAF
;
A
#
# COMPACT_ATOMS: atom_id res chain seq x y z
N MET A 1 41.62 67.34 -9.31
CA MET A 1 40.62 68.30 -8.79
C MET A 1 39.91 68.95 -9.97
N ALA A 2 38.61 68.66 -10.16
CA ALA A 2 37.61 69.56 -10.73
C ALA A 2 36.31 68.77 -10.94
N ARG A 3 35.25 69.21 -10.27
CA ARG A 3 33.85 68.82 -10.52
C ARG A 3 33.37 69.55 -11.77
N THR A 4 32.55 68.90 -12.60
CA THR A 4 31.62 69.61 -13.48
C THR A 4 30.25 68.92 -13.53
N HIS A 5 29.26 69.77 -13.75
CA HIS A 5 27.85 69.66 -13.40
C HIS A 5 26.99 68.83 -14.37
N LEU A 6 25.91 68.31 -13.77
CA LEU A 6 24.55 68.11 -14.30
C LEU A 6 24.19 68.76 -15.64
N LEU A 7 23.51 67.99 -16.50
CA LEU A 7 22.54 68.48 -17.49
C LEU A 7 21.33 67.53 -17.55
N LYS A 8 20.15 68.09 -17.26
CA LYS A 8 18.81 67.55 -17.54
C LYS A 8 18.43 67.88 -18.99
N GLY A 9 17.56 67.07 -19.60
CA GLY A 9 16.78 67.51 -20.75
C GLY A 9 16.07 66.36 -21.48
N HIS A 10 14.77 66.23 -21.24
CA HIS A 10 13.84 65.32 -21.93
C HIS A 10 13.74 65.63 -23.44
N PHE A 11 13.61 64.57 -24.26
CA PHE A 11 13.06 64.68 -25.62
C PHE A 11 11.94 63.67 -25.86
N PHE A 12 10.92 64.18 -26.52
CA PHE A 12 9.63 63.61 -26.86
C PHE A 12 9.71 62.50 -27.91
N SER A 13 8.90 61.46 -27.71
CA SER A 13 7.94 60.82 -28.62
C SER A 13 8.11 60.93 -30.16
N VAL A 14 7.96 59.80 -30.85
CA VAL A 14 7.05 59.52 -32.00
C VAL A 14 7.67 58.53 -33.01
N MET A 15 6.81 57.62 -33.51
CA MET A 15 6.95 56.68 -34.64
C MET A 15 7.78 55.41 -34.42
N CYS A 16 7.09 54.26 -34.31
CA CYS A 16 7.35 53.11 -35.18
C CYS A 16 6.26 52.03 -35.07
N ILE A 17 5.63 51.78 -36.23
CA ILE A 17 5.22 50.48 -36.76
C ILE A 17 3.86 49.91 -36.31
N ALA A 18 2.89 50.11 -37.20
CA ALA A 18 1.74 49.23 -37.38
C ALA A 18 2.19 47.91 -38.03
N ALA A 19 1.82 46.76 -37.46
CA ALA A 19 1.77 45.47 -38.14
C ALA A 19 0.62 44.63 -37.57
N ILE A 20 -0.55 44.90 -38.15
CA ILE A 20 -1.68 44.03 -38.48
C ILE A 20 -1.75 42.66 -37.76
N LEU A 21 -2.82 42.53 -36.98
CA LEU A 21 -3.44 41.30 -36.50
C LEU A 21 -3.69 40.28 -37.62
N MET A 22 -3.16 39.08 -37.47
CA MET A 22 -3.91 37.82 -37.58
C MET A 22 -2.97 36.62 -37.37
N SER A 23 -3.03 36.02 -36.19
CA SER A 23 -2.66 34.61 -36.01
C SER A 23 -3.55 34.00 -34.93
N VAL A 24 -4.61 33.39 -35.43
CA VAL A 24 -5.47 32.43 -34.75
C VAL A 24 -4.60 31.45 -33.97
N SER A 25 -4.62 31.55 -32.65
CA SER A 25 -4.05 30.56 -31.73
C SER A 25 -5.20 29.90 -30.98
N LEU A 26 -5.27 28.60 -31.17
CA LEU A 26 -6.28 27.63 -30.72
C LEU A 26 -6.67 27.85 -29.25
N PRO A 27 -7.95 27.70 -28.87
CA PRO A 27 -8.28 27.54 -27.47
C PRO A 27 -7.63 26.24 -27.00
N LEU A 28 -6.56 26.36 -26.19
CA LEU A 28 -6.16 25.29 -25.30
C LEU A 28 -7.37 25.00 -24.42
N GLY A 29 -8.10 23.96 -24.79
CA GLY A 29 -9.01 23.26 -23.88
C GLY A 29 -8.17 22.75 -22.73
N CYS A 30 -8.05 23.56 -21.68
CA CYS A 30 -7.75 23.09 -20.34
C CYS A 30 -8.89 22.13 -19.98
N SER A 31 -8.71 20.85 -20.30
CA SER A 31 -9.47 19.78 -19.69
C SER A 31 -9.11 19.83 -18.20
N ARG A 32 -9.88 20.61 -17.44
CA ARG A 32 -9.95 20.46 -15.99
C ARG A 32 -10.25 18.99 -15.77
N ASP A 33 -9.28 18.26 -15.25
CA ASP A 33 -9.53 16.98 -14.60
C ASP A 33 -10.42 17.31 -13.39
N GLU A 34 -11.72 17.41 -13.65
CA GLU A 34 -12.71 17.38 -12.59
C GLU A 34 -12.49 16.06 -11.86
N SER A 35 -12.09 16.18 -10.60
CA SER A 35 -12.00 15.06 -9.68
C SER A 35 -13.38 14.40 -9.64
N ARG A 36 -13.52 13.30 -10.37
CA ARG A 36 -14.76 12.54 -10.46
C ARG A 36 -15.19 12.26 -9.02
N PRO A 37 -16.41 12.68 -8.60
CA PRO A 37 -16.84 12.45 -7.24
C PRO A 37 -16.79 10.95 -6.97
N GLN A 38 -15.95 10.55 -6.01
CA GLN A 38 -15.93 9.18 -5.53
C GLN A 38 -17.29 8.94 -4.87
N THR A 39 -18.19 8.30 -5.61
CA THR A 39 -19.37 7.69 -5.05
C THR A 39 -18.90 6.72 -3.98
N LYS A 40 -19.10 7.06 -2.70
CA LYS A 40 -18.87 6.15 -1.58
C LYS A 40 -19.58 4.84 -1.90
N PRO A 41 -18.89 3.69 -1.98
CA PRO A 41 -19.56 2.41 -2.11
C PRO A 41 -20.43 2.20 -0.87
N SER A 42 -21.74 2.36 -1.06
CA SER A 42 -22.75 1.90 -0.13
C SER A 42 -22.65 0.37 -0.06
N GLY A 43 -22.23 -0.16 1.09
CA GLY A 43 -21.94 -1.57 1.33
C GLY A 43 -20.45 -1.88 1.13
N ALA A 44 -19.69 -2.01 2.23
CA ALA A 44 -18.24 -2.20 2.19
C ALA A 44 -17.84 -3.41 1.32
N GLN A 45 -17.30 -3.14 0.13
CA GLN A 45 -16.64 -4.14 -0.71
C GLN A 45 -15.30 -4.50 -0.06
N GLY A 46 -15.31 -5.39 0.93
CA GLY A 46 -14.11 -5.91 1.58
C GLY A 46 -13.61 -5.08 2.77
N PHE A 47 -12.45 -5.49 3.28
CA PHE A 47 -11.72 -4.79 4.34
C PHE A 47 -10.83 -3.72 3.74
N THR A 48 -10.64 -2.61 4.46
CA THR A 48 -9.84 -1.49 3.96
C THR A 48 -8.94 -0.90 5.04
N PHE A 49 -7.76 -0.42 4.62
CA PHE A 49 -6.89 0.47 5.41
C PHE A 49 -6.65 1.77 4.62
N PHE A 50 -7.02 2.94 5.18
CA PHE A 50 -7.06 4.21 4.45
C PHE A 50 -7.71 4.10 3.06
N ASP A 51 -8.90 3.49 3.00
CA ASP A 51 -9.68 3.25 1.77
C ASP A 51 -9.01 2.32 0.73
N LEU A 52 -7.87 1.72 1.07
CA LEU A 52 -7.23 0.67 0.27
C LEU A 52 -7.84 -0.69 0.65
N GLY A 53 -8.64 -1.25 -0.26
CA GLY A 53 -9.26 -2.57 -0.13
C GLY A 53 -8.92 -3.49 -1.30
N THR A 54 -9.60 -4.64 -1.37
CA THR A 54 -9.28 -5.75 -2.27
C THR A 54 -9.14 -5.34 -3.74
N THR A 55 -9.93 -4.37 -4.21
CA THR A 55 -9.95 -3.90 -5.60
C THR A 55 -9.16 -2.61 -5.84
N SER A 56 -8.57 -2.01 -4.79
CA SER A 56 -7.73 -0.83 -4.94
C SER A 56 -6.47 -1.16 -5.72
N GLN A 57 -5.88 -0.16 -6.40
CA GLN A 57 -4.64 -0.34 -7.14
C GLN A 57 -3.57 0.64 -6.64
N TYR A 58 -2.38 0.10 -6.38
CA TYR A 58 -1.21 0.88 -6.10
C TYR A 58 -0.90 1.83 -7.26
N SER A 59 -0.56 3.06 -6.89
CA SER A 59 -0.22 4.13 -7.81
C SER A 59 0.60 5.19 -7.08
N HIS A 60 1.20 6.11 -7.84
CA HIS A 60 1.93 7.22 -7.26
C HIS A 60 1.04 8.12 -6.39
N SER A 61 -0.22 8.33 -6.77
CA SER A 61 -1.17 9.11 -5.96
C SER A 61 -1.52 8.42 -4.65
N VAL A 62 -1.74 7.09 -4.67
CA VAL A 62 -1.95 6.29 -3.44
C VAL A 62 -0.75 6.41 -2.52
N ARG A 63 0.47 6.25 -3.05
CA ARG A 63 1.70 6.42 -2.25
C ARG A 63 1.78 7.81 -1.64
N LYS A 64 1.54 8.86 -2.43
CA LYS A 64 1.59 10.25 -1.96
C LYS A 64 0.57 10.52 -0.85
N ASP A 65 -0.67 10.04 -1.01
CA ASP A 65 -1.72 10.18 0.01
C ASP A 65 -1.35 9.44 1.31
N LEU A 66 -0.85 8.21 1.21
CA LEU A 66 -0.33 7.49 2.38
C LEU A 66 0.81 8.24 3.04
N SER A 67 1.76 8.80 2.29
CA SER A 67 2.90 9.54 2.87
C SER A 67 2.47 10.86 3.53
N GLN A 68 1.36 11.47 3.11
CA GLN A 68 0.76 12.60 3.83
C GLN A 68 0.15 12.18 5.17
N LYS A 69 -0.41 10.97 5.26
CA LYS A 69 -1.07 10.45 6.47
C LYS A 69 -0.11 9.76 7.45
N LEU A 70 0.92 9.12 6.93
CA LEU A 70 1.81 8.21 7.68
C LEU A 70 3.27 8.69 7.69
N GLY A 71 3.60 9.76 6.97
CA GLY A 71 4.95 10.30 6.87
C GLY A 71 5.78 9.62 5.78
N SER A 72 7.09 9.80 5.82
CA SER A 72 7.99 9.25 4.80
C SER A 72 7.97 7.72 4.78
N ASP A 73 7.89 7.15 3.57
CA ASP A 73 7.97 5.72 3.33
C ASP A 73 9.36 5.27 2.88
N ALA A 74 9.68 4.01 3.18
CA ALA A 74 10.64 3.23 2.42
C ALA A 74 9.89 2.35 1.41
N ILE A 75 10.36 2.34 0.17
CA ILE A 75 9.82 1.51 -0.92
C ILE A 75 10.85 0.47 -1.36
N SER A 76 10.41 -0.76 -1.57
CA SER A 76 11.25 -1.83 -2.12
C SER A 76 10.48 -2.71 -3.09
N GLN A 77 11.18 -3.25 -4.08
CA GLN A 77 10.66 -4.19 -5.06
C GLN A 77 11.27 -5.58 -4.88
N LYS A 78 10.63 -6.62 -5.42
CA LYS A 78 11.11 -8.02 -5.36
C LYS A 78 11.35 -8.51 -3.94
N ASN A 79 10.26 -8.63 -3.19
CA ASN A 79 10.32 -8.88 -1.75
C ASN A 79 10.00 -10.34 -1.41
N THR A 80 10.58 -10.82 -0.31
CA THR A 80 10.05 -11.99 0.39
C THR A 80 8.77 -11.62 1.12
N MET A 81 7.81 -12.54 1.22
CA MET A 81 6.55 -12.33 1.93
C MET A 81 6.36 -13.32 3.07
N ASP A 82 6.48 -12.81 4.30
CA ASP A 82 6.12 -13.54 5.51
C ASP A 82 4.75 -13.08 5.99
N LEU A 83 3.80 -14.01 6.05
CA LEU A 83 2.42 -13.77 6.49
C LEU A 83 2.24 -14.10 7.98
N SER A 84 3.25 -14.74 8.59
CA SER A 84 3.20 -15.24 9.95
C SER A 84 3.08 -14.11 10.97
N ILE A 85 2.39 -14.41 12.06
CA ILE A 85 2.16 -13.47 13.16
C ILE A 85 2.24 -14.21 14.49
N HIS A 86 2.59 -13.48 15.54
CA HIS A 86 2.66 -13.94 16.93
C HIS A 86 3.64 -15.09 17.18
N TYR A 87 3.17 -16.34 17.14
CA TYR A 87 3.95 -17.55 17.45
C TYR A 87 3.91 -18.55 16.29
N GLN A 88 4.94 -19.40 16.21
CA GLN A 88 4.99 -20.46 15.20
C GLN A 88 3.79 -21.40 15.33
N GLY A 89 3.03 -21.63 14.24
CA GLY A 89 1.80 -22.41 14.28
C GLY A 89 0.53 -21.59 14.48
N PHE A 90 0.63 -20.26 14.67
CA PHE A 90 -0.54 -19.40 14.88
C PHE A 90 -1.52 -19.46 13.71
N LEU A 91 -1.01 -19.32 12.48
CA LEU A 91 -1.83 -19.38 11.27
C LEU A 91 -2.38 -20.79 11.05
N GLU A 92 -1.59 -21.83 11.26
CA GLU A 92 -2.01 -23.22 11.08
C GLU A 92 -3.20 -23.57 11.99
N LYS A 93 -3.15 -23.09 13.24
CA LYS A 93 -4.18 -23.35 14.24
C LYS A 93 -5.48 -22.60 13.96
N HIS A 94 -5.37 -21.32 13.57
CA HIS A 94 -6.53 -20.41 13.56
C HIS A 94 -6.96 -19.95 12.17
N PHE A 95 -6.05 -19.93 11.20
CA PHE A 95 -6.26 -19.44 9.83
C PHE A 95 -5.62 -20.39 8.79
N PRO A 96 -6.03 -21.67 8.73
CA PRO A 96 -5.33 -22.69 7.94
C PRO A 96 -5.25 -22.37 6.43
N ALA A 97 -6.24 -21.66 5.88
CA ALA A 97 -6.19 -21.19 4.49
C ALA A 97 -5.09 -20.14 4.24
N ILE A 98 -4.84 -19.25 5.21
CA ILE A 98 -3.73 -18.29 5.15
C ILE A 98 -2.40 -19.00 5.38
N ALA A 99 -2.36 -20.00 6.26
CA ALA A 99 -1.17 -20.84 6.45
C ALA A 99 -0.77 -21.57 5.15
N GLU A 100 -1.74 -22.04 4.37
CA GLU A 100 -1.47 -22.65 3.06
C GLU A 100 -0.89 -21.65 2.06
N LEU A 101 -1.45 -20.43 1.98
CA LEU A 101 -0.88 -19.35 1.17
C LEU A 101 0.56 -19.01 1.61
N HIS A 102 0.79 -18.91 2.92
CA HIS A 102 2.12 -18.66 3.46
C HIS A 102 3.14 -19.73 3.06
N ARG A 103 2.76 -21.01 3.10
CA ARG A 103 3.62 -22.11 2.63
C ARG A 103 3.92 -22.02 1.15
N ARG A 104 2.92 -21.73 0.32
CA ARG A 104 3.08 -21.61 -1.14
C ARG A 104 3.97 -20.43 -1.54
N LEU A 105 3.84 -19.29 -0.87
CA LEU A 105 4.75 -18.14 -1.05
C LEU A 105 6.21 -18.53 -0.77
N ASN A 106 6.43 -19.35 0.24
CA ASN A 106 7.78 -19.67 0.73
C ASN A 106 8.29 -21.05 0.28
N TRP A 107 7.74 -21.61 -0.80
CA TRP A 107 8.19 -22.88 -1.38
C TRP A 107 9.22 -22.64 -2.50
N PRO A 108 10.33 -23.41 -2.56
CA PRO A 108 10.71 -24.51 -1.67
C PRO A 108 11.27 -24.04 -0.32
N PRO A 109 11.11 -24.84 0.75
CA PRO A 109 11.52 -24.46 2.08
C PRO A 109 13.04 -24.25 2.15
N ARG A 110 13.47 -23.38 3.08
CA ARG A 110 14.87 -23.00 3.32
C ARG A 110 15.53 -22.27 2.14
N ARG A 111 14.77 -21.87 1.13
CA ARG A 111 15.22 -20.93 0.11
C ARG A 111 14.56 -19.59 0.32
N ARG A 112 15.28 -18.54 -0.08
CA ARG A 112 14.71 -17.21 -0.18
C ARG A 112 13.90 -17.15 -1.49
N VAL A 113 12.59 -16.98 -1.36
CA VAL A 113 11.66 -16.82 -2.49
C VAL A 113 11.28 -15.35 -2.54
N GLU A 114 11.66 -14.68 -3.62
CA GLU A 114 11.24 -13.30 -3.89
C GLU A 114 10.05 -13.30 -4.84
N HIS A 115 9.12 -12.37 -4.62
CA HIS A 115 7.93 -12.17 -5.43
C HIS A 115 7.96 -10.80 -6.09
N ASP A 116 7.39 -10.70 -7.29
CA ASP A 116 7.27 -9.43 -8.02
C ASP A 116 6.21 -8.54 -7.33
N THR A 117 6.70 -7.77 -6.37
CA THR A 117 5.90 -7.02 -5.41
C THR A 117 6.52 -5.66 -5.14
N THR A 118 5.66 -4.69 -4.87
CA THR A 118 6.03 -3.40 -4.30
C THR A 118 5.64 -3.39 -2.82
N LYS A 119 6.61 -3.14 -1.95
CA LYS A 119 6.44 -3.01 -0.50
C LYS A 119 6.64 -1.57 -0.07
N LEU A 120 5.70 -1.04 0.72
CA LEU A 120 5.83 0.24 1.41
C LEU A 120 5.98 0.00 2.92
N VAL A 121 6.90 0.73 3.55
CA VAL A 121 7.15 0.68 4.99
C VAL A 121 7.13 2.09 5.58
N TYR A 122 6.31 2.31 6.60
CA TYR A 122 6.27 3.54 7.40
C TYR A 122 6.69 3.21 8.84
N ARG A 123 7.90 3.59 9.23
CA ARG A 123 8.51 3.21 10.54
C ARG A 123 8.19 4.17 11.68
N ASP A 124 7.79 5.39 11.36
CA ASP A 124 7.63 6.49 12.31
C ASP A 124 6.25 7.15 12.15
N ALA A 125 5.23 6.37 11.80
CA ALA A 125 3.87 6.89 11.52
C ALA A 125 3.25 7.63 12.73
N ARG A 126 3.70 7.33 13.95
CA ARG A 126 3.33 8.08 15.16
C ARG A 126 3.70 9.57 15.10
N ARG A 127 4.72 9.96 14.33
CA ARG A 127 5.11 11.37 14.17
C ARG A 127 4.07 12.20 13.40
N GLN A 128 3.10 11.55 12.76
CA GLN A 128 1.98 12.18 12.08
C GLN A 128 0.70 12.18 12.94
N ASP A 129 0.83 12.11 14.26
CA ASP A 129 -0.30 12.09 15.21
C ASP A 129 -1.29 10.94 14.94
N THR A 130 -0.75 9.79 14.54
CA THR A 130 -1.52 8.55 14.32
C THR A 130 -1.24 7.54 15.44
N PRO A 131 -2.17 6.62 15.74
CA PRO A 131 -1.90 5.53 16.69
C PRO A 131 -0.92 4.49 16.14
N PHE A 132 -0.56 4.56 14.85
CA PHE A 132 0.23 3.56 14.16
C PHE A 132 1.72 3.75 14.43
N THR A 133 2.38 2.71 14.92
CA THR A 133 3.82 2.70 15.17
C THR A 133 4.60 2.20 13.96
N TYR A 134 4.04 1.25 13.23
CA TYR A 134 4.67 0.61 12.09
C TYR A 134 3.61 0.18 11.09
N VAL A 135 3.81 0.48 9.80
CA VAL A 135 2.90 0.08 8.72
C VAL A 135 3.72 -0.59 7.62
N GLU A 136 3.34 -1.81 7.25
CA GLU A 136 3.87 -2.56 6.12
C GLU A 136 2.74 -2.89 5.15
N LEU A 137 2.90 -2.49 3.88
CA LEU A 137 1.91 -2.70 2.83
C LEU A 137 2.55 -3.39 1.63
N PHE A 138 2.03 -4.54 1.23
CA PHE A 138 2.46 -5.26 0.04
C PHE A 138 1.43 -5.14 -1.09
N PHE A 139 1.92 -4.89 -2.30
CA PHE A 139 1.15 -4.86 -3.53
C PHE A 139 1.81 -5.76 -4.58
N SER A 140 1.02 -6.40 -5.43
CA SER A 140 1.53 -7.16 -6.59
C SER A 140 2.03 -6.19 -7.66
N ASP A 141 3.17 -6.45 -8.29
CA ASP A 141 3.64 -5.61 -9.40
C ASP A 141 2.81 -5.83 -10.68
N ASP A 142 2.29 -7.05 -10.89
CA ASP A 142 1.46 -7.39 -12.07
C ASP A 142 0.10 -6.68 -12.03
N SER A 143 -0.65 -6.89 -10.93
CA SER A 143 -2.03 -6.41 -10.82
C SER A 143 -2.13 -5.04 -10.14
N ARG A 144 -1.08 -4.62 -9.44
CA ARG A 144 -1.05 -3.47 -8.52
C ARG A 144 -2.01 -3.58 -7.34
N LYS A 145 -2.70 -4.72 -7.17
CA LYS A 145 -3.65 -4.93 -6.08
C LYS A 145 -2.92 -5.19 -4.77
N PRO A 146 -3.50 -4.82 -3.62
CA PRO A 146 -2.92 -5.12 -2.32
C PRO A 146 -2.96 -6.62 -2.02
N LEU A 147 -1.94 -7.11 -1.32
CA LEU A 147 -1.71 -8.52 -1.03
C LEU A 147 -1.80 -8.81 0.47
N PHE A 148 -1.05 -8.04 1.26
CA PHE A 148 -0.98 -8.21 2.70
C PHE A 148 -0.59 -6.88 3.34
N PHE A 149 -1.39 -6.46 4.33
CA PHE A 149 -1.10 -5.30 5.16
C PHE A 149 -0.87 -5.74 6.61
N SER A 150 0.19 -5.23 7.23
CA SER A 150 0.55 -5.46 8.62
C SER A 150 0.81 -4.13 9.32
N ILE A 151 0.05 -3.84 10.36
CA ILE A 151 0.09 -2.56 11.06
C ILE A 151 0.21 -2.80 12.55
N THR A 152 1.28 -2.28 13.15
CA THR A 152 1.43 -2.22 14.60
C THR A 152 0.97 -0.86 15.10
N ALA A 153 0.25 -0.85 16.23
CA ALA A 153 -0.28 0.36 16.82
C ALA A 153 -0.15 0.34 18.36
N GLY A 154 -0.10 1.54 18.94
CA GLY A 154 -0.03 1.74 20.39
C GLY A 154 -1.35 1.49 21.12
N PRO A 155 -1.39 1.67 22.45
CA PRO A 155 -2.60 1.49 23.26
C PRO A 155 -3.82 2.30 22.77
N GLU A 156 -3.57 3.47 22.16
CA GLU A 156 -4.59 4.38 21.62
C GLU A 156 -5.41 3.73 20.49
N ALA A 157 -4.90 2.66 19.89
CA ALA A 157 -5.60 1.87 18.87
C ALA A 157 -6.80 1.07 19.39
N ALA A 158 -7.09 1.11 20.70
CA ALA A 158 -8.33 0.53 21.24
C ALA A 158 -9.58 1.05 20.51
N ALA A 159 -9.62 2.35 20.17
CA ALA A 159 -10.73 2.95 19.42
C ALA A 159 -10.87 2.40 17.98
N ILE A 160 -9.79 1.84 17.41
CA ILE A 160 -9.83 1.18 16.10
C ILE A 160 -10.62 -0.13 16.18
N VAL A 161 -10.57 -0.84 17.32
CA VAL A 161 -11.39 -2.03 17.54
C VAL A 161 -12.88 -1.68 17.47
N ASP A 162 -13.31 -0.66 18.21
CA ASP A 162 -14.71 -0.23 18.22
C ASP A 162 -15.17 0.26 16.83
N THR A 163 -14.31 1.01 16.15
CA THR A 163 -14.56 1.45 14.78
C THR A 163 -14.70 0.27 13.82
N SER A 164 -13.88 -0.77 14.01
CA SER A 164 -13.92 -1.99 13.20
C SER A 164 -15.18 -2.81 13.45
N ILE A 165 -15.62 -2.93 14.71
CA ILE A 165 -16.89 -3.57 15.07
C ILE A 165 -18.06 -2.83 14.43
N LYS A 166 -18.07 -1.49 14.52
CA LYS A 166 -19.11 -0.67 13.89
C LYS A 166 -19.13 -0.82 12.37
N LYS A 167 -17.96 -0.95 11.73
CA LYS A 167 -17.83 -1.02 10.27
C LYS A 167 -18.09 -2.41 9.70
N TYR A 168 -17.65 -3.48 10.38
CA TYR A 168 -17.66 -4.84 9.86
C TYR A 168 -18.57 -5.81 10.63
N GLY A 169 -19.23 -5.36 11.70
CA GLY A 169 -20.11 -6.17 12.55
C GLY A 169 -19.36 -6.89 13.67
N SER A 170 -20.05 -7.82 14.33
CA SER A 170 -19.45 -8.59 15.44
C SER A 170 -18.31 -9.49 14.95
N PRO A 171 -17.11 -9.43 15.57
CA PRO A 171 -16.00 -10.30 15.21
C PRO A 171 -16.17 -11.71 15.76
N LYS A 172 -15.49 -12.66 15.13
CA LYS A 172 -15.06 -13.89 15.81
C LYS A 172 -13.88 -13.55 16.70
N GLU A 173 -13.76 -14.19 17.86
CA GLU A 173 -12.63 -13.93 18.77
C GLU A 173 -12.14 -15.18 19.47
N PHE A 174 -10.86 -15.16 19.85
CA PHE A 174 -10.24 -16.17 20.70
C PHE A 174 -9.10 -15.54 21.52
N GLU A 175 -8.81 -16.17 22.65
CA GLU A 175 -7.71 -15.80 23.52
C GLU A 175 -6.52 -16.75 23.35
N TRP A 176 -5.32 -16.25 23.64
CA TRP A 176 -4.08 -17.00 23.57
C TRP A 176 -3.04 -16.41 24.54
N GLY A 177 -1.91 -17.11 24.70
CA GLY A 177 -0.89 -16.70 25.67
C GLY A 177 -1.42 -16.69 27.11
N GLU A 178 -2.11 -17.76 27.52
CA GLU A 178 -2.72 -17.89 28.86
C GLU A 178 -3.77 -16.80 29.17
N GLY A 179 -4.53 -16.36 28.15
CA GLY A 179 -5.57 -15.33 28.32
C GLY A 179 -5.04 -13.90 28.35
N LYS A 180 -3.72 -13.70 28.21
CA LYS A 180 -3.09 -12.36 28.21
C LYS A 180 -3.20 -11.64 26.87
N SER A 181 -3.53 -12.38 25.82
CA SER A 181 -3.68 -11.86 24.46
C SER A 181 -5.01 -12.30 23.86
N ARG A 182 -5.53 -11.46 22.96
CA ARG A 182 -6.79 -11.71 22.27
C ARG A 182 -6.68 -11.35 20.82
N THR A 183 -7.28 -12.16 19.95
CA THR A 183 -7.44 -11.86 18.53
C THR A 183 -8.92 -11.79 18.21
N ARG A 184 -9.31 -10.69 17.56
CA ARG A 184 -10.64 -10.48 16.97
C ARG A 184 -10.49 -10.44 15.46
N PHE A 185 -11.37 -11.10 14.74
CA PHE A 185 -11.26 -11.19 13.30
C PHE A 185 -12.61 -11.25 12.59
N TRP A 186 -12.57 -10.87 11.32
CA TRP A 186 -13.66 -10.91 10.37
C TRP A 186 -13.19 -11.60 9.10
N GLU A 187 -14.11 -12.30 8.46
CA GLU A 187 -13.88 -12.99 7.20
C GLU A 187 -14.90 -12.51 6.17
N LYS A 188 -14.42 -12.28 4.94
CA LYS A 188 -15.30 -11.97 3.82
C LYS A 188 -14.80 -12.72 2.58
N GLY A 189 -15.52 -13.76 2.19
CA GLY A 189 -14.98 -14.74 1.26
C GLY A 189 -13.73 -15.39 1.86
N ARG A 190 -12.60 -15.32 1.17
CA ARG A 190 -11.30 -15.79 1.67
C ARG A 190 -10.43 -14.70 2.30
N ASP A 191 -10.83 -13.44 2.20
CA ASP A 191 -10.09 -12.35 2.81
C ASP A 191 -10.32 -12.34 4.33
N VAL A 192 -9.25 -12.05 5.08
CA VAL A 192 -9.27 -12.03 6.54
C VAL A 192 -8.77 -10.67 7.02
N PHE A 193 -9.55 -10.04 7.91
CA PHE A 193 -9.09 -8.91 8.70
C PHE A 193 -9.04 -9.32 10.17
N LEU A 194 -7.90 -9.11 10.82
CA LEU A 194 -7.75 -9.38 12.24
C LEU A 194 -7.11 -8.21 12.98
N ILE A 195 -7.47 -8.11 14.26
CA ILE A 195 -6.86 -7.21 15.24
C ILE A 195 -6.51 -8.05 16.45
N SER A 196 -5.23 -8.08 16.81
CA SER A 196 -4.73 -8.75 18.00
C SER A 196 -4.26 -7.73 19.02
N SER A 197 -4.73 -7.83 20.26
CA SER A 197 -4.22 -7.09 21.41
C SER A 197 -3.33 -7.99 22.24
N PHE A 198 -2.11 -7.55 22.55
CA PHE A 198 -1.14 -8.33 23.32
C PHE A 198 -0.19 -7.40 24.09
N LYS A 199 0.51 -7.96 25.09
CA LYS A 199 1.59 -7.25 25.79
C LYS A 199 2.91 -7.45 25.06
N ASN A 200 3.59 -6.36 24.73
CA ASN A 200 4.93 -6.43 24.13
C ASN A 200 5.98 -6.84 25.20
N ARG A 201 7.26 -6.94 24.80
CA ARG A 201 8.36 -7.32 25.70
C ARG A 201 8.57 -6.37 26.89
N ARG A 202 8.08 -5.13 26.80
CA ARG A 202 8.13 -4.11 27.86
C ARG A 202 6.86 -4.07 28.71
N ASN A 203 5.93 -5.01 28.50
CA ASN A 203 4.62 -5.06 29.15
C ASN A 203 3.67 -3.89 28.78
N ASP A 204 3.94 -3.22 27.66
CA ASP A 204 3.00 -2.24 27.09
C ASP A 204 1.93 -2.96 26.27
N LEU A 205 0.70 -2.43 26.27
CA LEU A 205 -0.35 -2.93 25.39
C LEU A 205 -0.05 -2.48 23.95
N GLU A 206 -0.04 -3.43 23.02
CA GLU A 206 0.09 -3.17 21.59
C GLU A 206 -1.03 -3.85 20.82
N TYR A 207 -1.32 -3.29 19.66
CA TYR A 207 -2.26 -3.85 18.70
C TYR A 207 -1.54 -4.20 17.40
N LEU A 208 -1.81 -5.39 16.87
CA LEU A 208 -1.43 -5.80 15.53
C LEU A 208 -2.70 -5.94 14.68
N LEU A 209 -2.77 -5.17 13.61
CA LEU A 209 -3.83 -5.25 12.61
C LEU A 209 -3.25 -5.88 11.35
N CYS A 210 -3.93 -6.91 10.84
CA CYS A 210 -3.53 -7.56 9.60
C CYS A 210 -4.72 -7.68 8.66
N ILE A 211 -4.51 -7.33 7.39
CA ILE A 211 -5.46 -7.60 6.30
C ILE A 211 -4.79 -8.53 5.31
N TYR A 212 -5.34 -9.72 5.13
CA TYR A 212 -4.92 -10.71 4.14
C TYR A 212 -5.89 -10.67 2.96
N PHE A 213 -5.40 -10.25 1.79
CA PHE A 213 -6.16 -10.26 0.54
C PHE A 213 -5.90 -11.59 -0.18
N ALA A 214 -6.53 -12.65 0.31
CA ALA A 214 -6.23 -14.03 -0.07
C ALA A 214 -6.43 -14.29 -1.56
N GLU A 215 -7.47 -13.71 -2.16
CA GLU A 215 -7.72 -13.85 -3.60
C GLU A 215 -6.61 -13.18 -4.44
N ASN A 216 -6.14 -12.00 -4.02
CA ASN A 216 -5.07 -11.29 -4.73
C ASN A 216 -3.72 -12.02 -4.58
N LEU A 217 -3.45 -12.61 -3.41
CA LEU A 217 -2.29 -13.47 -3.19
C LEU A 217 -2.30 -14.69 -4.12
N ASP A 218 -3.46 -15.34 -4.26
CA ASP A 218 -3.60 -16.48 -5.16
C ASP A 218 -3.47 -16.10 -6.64
N GLU A 219 -4.03 -14.96 -7.04
CA GLU A 219 -3.89 -14.41 -8.39
C GLU A 219 -2.42 -14.16 -8.74
N MET A 220 -1.67 -13.54 -7.82
CA MET A 220 -0.23 -13.30 -7.99
C MET A 220 0.54 -14.62 -8.13
N LEU A 221 0.35 -15.56 -7.20
CA LEU A 221 1.05 -16.86 -7.23
C LEU A 221 0.78 -17.64 -8.53
N LYS A 222 -0.46 -17.62 -9.02
CA LYS A 222 -0.81 -18.25 -10.31
C LYS A 222 -0.10 -17.57 -11.48
N THR A 223 -0.01 -16.25 -11.46
CA THR A 223 0.65 -15.47 -12.51
C THR A 223 2.16 -15.73 -12.55
N GLU A 224 2.80 -15.78 -11.38
CA GLU A 224 4.22 -16.12 -11.24
C GLU A 224 4.51 -17.54 -11.73
N GLU A 225 3.66 -18.51 -11.36
CA GLU A 225 3.81 -19.91 -11.78
C GLU A 225 3.69 -20.07 -13.30
N VAL A 226 2.72 -19.42 -13.94
CA VAL A 226 2.58 -19.44 -15.40
C VAL A 226 3.83 -18.87 -16.08
N ARG A 227 4.39 -17.76 -15.57
CA ARG A 227 5.64 -17.20 -16.09
C ARG A 227 6.83 -18.13 -15.90
N ARG A 228 6.96 -18.76 -14.73
CA ARG A 228 8.02 -19.73 -14.44
C ARG A 228 8.01 -20.89 -15.42
N LEU A 229 6.84 -21.50 -15.65
CA LEU A 229 6.69 -22.62 -16.58
C LEU A 229 7.00 -22.21 -18.04
N ALA A 230 6.59 -21.01 -18.45
CA ALA A 230 6.88 -20.49 -19.78
C ALA A 230 8.40 -20.28 -20.00
N GLU A 231 9.11 -19.76 -19.00
CA GLU A 231 10.56 -19.55 -19.07
C GLU A 231 11.32 -20.88 -19.09
N GLU A 232 10.91 -21.86 -18.27
CA GLU A 232 11.49 -23.21 -18.26
C GLU A 232 11.34 -23.91 -19.63
N GLU A 233 10.18 -23.80 -20.26
CA GLU A 233 9.94 -24.37 -21.59
C GLU A 233 10.80 -23.67 -22.67
N LYS A 234 10.98 -22.35 -22.57
CA LYS A 234 11.85 -21.58 -23.47
C LYS A 234 13.31 -22.03 -23.33
N ILE A 235 13.81 -22.17 -22.09
CA ILE A 235 15.16 -22.68 -21.82
C ILE A 235 15.32 -24.09 -22.40
N ARG A 236 14.34 -24.97 -22.21
CA ARG A 236 14.36 -26.34 -22.75
C ARG A 236 14.42 -26.38 -24.27
N LYS A 237 13.68 -25.51 -24.98
CA LYS A 237 13.70 -25.43 -26.45
C LYS A 237 15.06 -24.94 -26.95
N THR A 238 15.60 -23.87 -26.38
CA THR A 238 16.91 -23.31 -26.76
C THR A 238 18.04 -24.32 -26.52
N GLY A 239 17.99 -25.05 -25.40
CA GLY A 239 18.96 -26.12 -25.11
C GLY A 239 18.92 -27.24 -26.14
N LYS A 240 17.73 -27.65 -26.61
CA LYS A 240 17.58 -28.68 -27.65
C LYS A 240 18.03 -28.24 -29.04
N SER A 241 18.06 -26.94 -29.35
CA SER A 241 18.55 -26.43 -30.64
C SER A 241 20.06 -26.17 -30.65
N ALA A 242 20.73 -26.25 -29.50
CA ALA A 242 22.16 -25.98 -29.36
C ALA A 242 23.04 -27.24 -29.45
N PHE A 243 22.43 -28.43 -29.49
CA PHE A 243 23.05 -29.74 -29.63
C PHE A 243 22.37 -30.52 -30.77
#